data_AF-A0A354C332-F1
#
_entry.id   AF-A0A354C332-F1
#
_cell.length_a   1.000
_cell.length_b   1.000
_cell.length_c   1.000
_cell.angle_alpha   90.00
_cell.angle_beta   90.00
_cell.angle_gamma   90.00
#
_symmetry.space_group_name_H-M   'P 1'
#
loop_
_entity.id
_entity.type
_entity.pdbx_description
1 polymer ?
#
loop_
_entity_poly.entity_id
_entity_poly.type
_entity_poly.pdbx_seq_one_letter_code
_entity_poly.pdbx_strand_id
1 'polypeptide(L)'
;MLPHYRHSSAWCFSKNAVMIDEYIVDYDEYAGLGSGSIGYLHGTCYANTFNISEYITRLNRGEIPIAAFRHFLPKDQLRYDFLMKLFGMKMDIPALQKKSRGSFYRFLWFYILAFMIAGALKYRSPHLHLTKRGCYLWVIMMREFFIAVNNFRDFCRPR
;
A
#
# COMPACT_ATOMS: atom_id res chain seq x y z
N MET A 1 -12.44 6.88 30.42
CA MET A 1 -11.18 7.56 30.04
C MET A 1 -10.88 7.24 28.59
N LEU A 2 -10.71 8.24 27.73
CA LEU A 2 -10.21 8.00 26.36
C LEU A 2 -8.69 7.74 26.44
N PRO A 3 -8.15 6.79 25.67
CA PRO A 3 -6.72 6.47 25.72
C PRO A 3 -5.87 7.67 25.27
N HIS A 4 -4.70 7.84 25.89
CA HIS A 4 -3.74 8.91 25.58
C HIS A 4 -3.17 8.83 24.15
N TYR A 5 -3.25 7.66 23.52
CA TYR A 5 -2.84 7.42 22.14
C TYR A 5 -4.00 6.77 21.39
N ARG A 6 -4.20 7.20 20.14
CA ARG A 6 -5.20 6.65 19.22
C ARG A 6 -4.50 6.16 17.98
N HIS A 7 -5.10 5.20 17.29
CA HIS A 7 -4.60 4.78 15.99
C HIS A 7 -4.67 5.95 15.01
N SER A 8 -3.55 6.23 14.34
CA SER A 8 -3.49 7.10 13.17
C SER A 8 -3.51 6.28 11.88
N SER A 9 -2.90 5.08 11.90
CA SER A 9 -2.97 4.08 10.82
C SER A 9 -3.13 2.69 11.42
N ALA A 10 -3.13 1.64 10.58
CA ALA A 10 -3.22 0.27 11.04
C ALA A 10 -2.10 -0.14 12.04
N TRP A 11 -0.94 0.54 12.01
CA TRP A 11 0.20 0.27 12.89
C TRP A 11 0.76 1.49 13.63
N CYS A 12 0.39 2.72 13.25
CA CYS A 12 0.84 3.94 13.92
C CYS A 12 -0.15 4.42 14.99
N PHE A 13 0.40 5.01 16.05
CA PHE A 13 -0.37 5.60 17.16
C PHE A 13 0.07 7.04 17.41
N SER A 14 -0.88 7.95 17.58
CA SER A 14 -0.64 9.37 17.82
C SER A 14 -1.43 9.89 19.03
N LYS A 15 -0.90 10.93 19.68
CA LYS A 15 -1.62 11.66 20.76
C LYS A 15 -2.67 12.61 20.19
N ASN A 16 -2.40 13.19 19.03
CA ASN A 16 -3.27 14.14 18.34
C ASN A 16 -3.86 13.49 17.08
N ALA A 17 -5.02 13.95 16.64
CA ALA A 17 -5.56 13.61 15.32
C ALA A 17 -4.76 14.36 14.24
N VAL A 18 -3.55 13.89 13.97
CA VAL A 18 -2.67 14.42 12.92
C VAL A 18 -2.95 13.66 11.62
N MET A 19 -2.65 14.30 10.50
CA MET A 19 -2.61 13.66 9.17
C MET A 19 -1.82 12.36 9.22
N ILE A 20 -2.28 11.37 8.46
CA ILE A 20 -1.64 10.06 8.32
C ILE A 20 -0.34 10.31 7.53
N ASP A 21 0.82 10.09 8.15
CA ASP A 21 2.15 10.34 7.52
C ASP A 21 2.56 9.15 6.65
N GLU A 22 1.61 8.62 5.90
CA GLU A 22 1.79 7.52 4.97
C GLU A 22 1.35 8.00 3.59
N TYR A 23 2.28 8.57 2.82
CA TYR A 23 2.07 9.09 1.47
C TYR A 23 1.38 8.09 0.52
N ILE A 24 1.55 6.80 0.77
CA ILE A 24 0.94 5.70 0.00
C ILE A 24 -0.57 5.56 0.24
N VAL A 25 -1.08 6.15 1.32
CA VAL A 25 -2.52 6.15 1.68
C VAL A 25 -3.21 7.35 1.02
N ASP A 26 -2.55 8.50 1.02
CA ASP A 26 -3.12 9.76 0.56
C ASP A 26 -3.00 9.95 -0.97
N TYR A 27 -1.99 9.34 -1.60
CA TYR A 27 -1.76 9.44 -3.04
C TYR A 27 -1.88 8.09 -3.73
N ASP A 28 -2.68 8.06 -4.80
CA ASP A 28 -2.85 6.87 -5.65
C ASP A 28 -1.57 6.54 -6.45
N GLU A 29 -0.68 7.53 -6.65
CA GLU A 29 0.55 7.44 -7.42
C GLU A 29 1.68 8.18 -6.71
N TYR A 30 2.88 7.62 -6.72
CA TYR A 30 4.04 8.20 -6.04
C TYR A 30 5.35 7.76 -6.70
N ALA A 31 6.32 8.67 -6.78
CA ALA A 31 7.66 8.37 -7.28
C ALA A 31 8.61 8.12 -6.11
N GLY A 32 9.29 6.96 -6.13
CA GLY A 32 10.37 6.66 -5.20
C GLY A 32 11.71 7.11 -5.77
N LEU A 33 12.40 8.03 -5.08
CA LEU A 33 13.77 8.43 -5.41
C LEU A 33 14.74 7.91 -4.33
N GLY A 34 15.95 7.56 -4.78
CA GLY A 34 16.98 6.96 -3.92
C GLY A 34 17.21 5.48 -4.22
N SER A 35 18.35 4.96 -3.74
CA SER A 35 18.66 3.54 -3.88
C SER A 35 17.69 2.70 -3.06
N GLY A 36 17.13 1.66 -3.68
CA GLY A 36 16.17 0.75 -3.06
C GLY A 36 14.76 1.33 -2.83
N SER A 37 14.48 2.53 -3.31
CA SER A 37 13.12 3.07 -3.28
C SER A 37 12.21 2.37 -4.28
N ILE A 38 10.92 2.32 -3.95
CA ILE A 38 9.86 1.82 -4.82
C ILE A 38 8.95 2.99 -5.18
N GLY A 39 8.54 3.07 -6.44
CA GLY A 39 7.51 3.98 -6.93
C GLY A 39 6.35 3.23 -7.56
N TYR A 40 5.18 3.87 -7.61
CA TYR A 40 4.00 3.38 -8.30
C TYR A 40 3.41 4.49 -9.17
N LEU A 41 3.47 4.31 -10.50
CA LEU A 41 3.03 5.30 -11.48
C LEU A 41 2.34 4.59 -12.65
N HIS A 42 1.19 5.10 -13.09
CA HIS A 42 0.42 4.58 -14.22
C HIS A 42 0.18 3.07 -14.19
N GLY A 43 -0.18 2.55 -13.01
CA GLY A 43 -0.42 1.12 -12.80
C GLY A 43 0.84 0.25 -12.83
N THR A 44 2.03 0.86 -12.78
CA THR A 44 3.32 0.15 -12.84
C THR A 44 4.12 0.42 -11.56
N CYS A 45 4.56 -0.65 -10.93
CA CYS A 45 5.47 -0.61 -9.80
C CYS A 45 6.92 -0.60 -10.30
N TYR A 46 7.71 0.37 -9.88
CA TYR A 46 9.11 0.55 -10.24
C TYR A 46 9.97 0.37 -9.00
N ALA A 47 11.08 -0.37 -9.14
CA ALA A 47 12.07 -0.51 -8.08
C ALA A 47 13.42 -0.01 -8.57
N ASN A 48 14.01 0.95 -7.84
CA ASN A 48 15.37 1.40 -8.10
C ASN A 48 16.37 0.34 -7.66
N THR A 49 17.58 0.38 -8.23
CA THR A 49 18.66 -0.52 -7.77
C THR A 49 18.95 -0.32 -6.29
N PHE A 50 19.08 -1.45 -5.58
CA PHE A 50 19.46 -1.51 -4.17
C PHE A 50 20.98 -1.40 -3.97
N ASN A 51 21.76 -1.42 -5.06
CA ASN A 51 23.19 -1.18 -5.03
C ASN A 51 23.44 0.34 -5.15
N ILE A 52 23.95 0.94 -4.08
CA ILE A 52 24.21 2.38 -4.02
C ILE A 52 25.23 2.83 -5.07
N SER A 53 26.30 2.06 -5.29
CA SER A 53 27.33 2.39 -6.27
C SER A 53 26.79 2.34 -7.70
N GLU A 54 25.95 1.34 -8.01
CA GLU A 54 25.27 1.24 -9.30
C GLU A 54 24.26 2.39 -9.49
N TYR A 55 23.50 2.71 -8.44
CA TYR A 55 22.55 3.83 -8.45
C TYR A 55 23.26 5.13 -8.83
N ILE A 56 24.37 5.46 -8.15
CA ILE A 56 25.16 6.66 -8.40
C ILE A 56 25.76 6.64 -9.81
N THR A 57 26.28 5.49 -10.25
CA THR A 57 26.89 5.35 -11.58
C THR A 57 25.88 5.62 -12.70
N ARG A 58 24.68 5.03 -12.63
CA ARG A 58 23.62 5.26 -13.62
C ARG A 58 23.14 6.70 -13.58
N LEU A 59 22.94 7.25 -12.39
CA LEU A 59 22.53 8.65 -12.23
C LEU A 59 23.53 9.63 -12.85
N ASN A 60 24.83 9.42 -12.64
CA ASN A 60 25.90 10.25 -13.22
C ASN A 60 25.98 10.14 -14.76
N ARG A 61 25.42 9.08 -15.35
CA ARG A 61 25.30 8.92 -16.81
C ARG A 61 24.01 9.53 -17.37
N GLY A 62 23.16 10.11 -16.53
CA GLY A 62 21.83 10.60 -16.92
C GLY A 62 20.79 9.49 -17.14
N GLU A 63 21.08 8.27 -16.69
CA GLU A 63 20.17 7.13 -16.79
C GLU A 63 19.26 7.06 -15.56
N ILE A 64 18.03 6.55 -15.75
CA ILE A 64 17.11 6.31 -14.62
C ILE A 64 17.53 4.98 -13.95
N PRO A 65 17.86 4.97 -12.64
CA PRO A 65 18.45 3.82 -11.96
C PRO A 65 17.43 2.73 -11.57
N ILE A 66 16.53 2.35 -12.49
CA ILE A 66 15.52 1.30 -12.29
C ILE A 66 16.18 -0.09 -12.44
N ALA A 67 15.99 -0.95 -11.44
CA ALA A 67 16.43 -2.34 -11.47
C ALA A 67 15.32 -3.28 -11.99
N ALA A 68 14.06 -3.01 -11.66
CA ALA A 68 12.93 -3.74 -12.23
C ALA A 68 11.66 -2.90 -12.26
N PHE A 69 10.72 -3.34 -13.08
CA PHE A 69 9.37 -2.81 -13.09
C PHE A 69 8.37 -3.95 -13.28
N ARG A 70 7.14 -3.73 -12.80
CA ARG A 70 6.03 -4.65 -13.00
C ARG A 70 4.74 -3.89 -13.27
N HIS A 71 4.14 -4.14 -14.42
CA HIS A 71 2.83 -3.62 -14.76
C HIS A 71 1.74 -4.43 -14.04
N PHE A 72 0.82 -3.76 -13.36
CA PHE A 72 -0.29 -4.40 -12.66
C PHE A 72 -1.50 -4.46 -13.57
N LEU A 73 -2.11 -5.64 -13.67
CA LEU A 73 -3.40 -5.78 -14.33
C LEU A 73 -4.48 -5.03 -13.52
N PRO A 74 -5.61 -4.63 -14.12
CA PRO A 74 -6.66 -3.87 -13.41
C PRO A 74 -7.12 -4.53 -12.09
N LYS A 75 -7.19 -5.86 -12.05
CA LYS A 75 -7.51 -6.63 -10.84
C LYS A 75 -6.47 -6.46 -9.73
N ASP A 76 -5.19 -6.35 -10.08
CA ASP A 76 -4.07 -6.26 -9.14
C ASP A 76 -3.89 -4.82 -8.65
N GLN A 77 -4.14 -3.84 -9.52
CA GLN A 77 -4.24 -2.42 -9.12
C GLN A 77 -5.35 -2.23 -8.08
N LEU A 78 -6.50 -2.85 -8.30
CA LEU A 78 -7.64 -2.75 -7.38
C LEU A 78 -7.37 -3.42 -6.02
N ARG A 79 -6.67 -4.56 -6.01
CA ARG A 79 -6.23 -5.23 -4.78
C ARG A 79 -5.20 -4.39 -4.03
N TYR A 80 -4.28 -3.78 -4.76
CA TYR A 80 -3.28 -2.88 -4.21
C TYR A 80 -3.94 -1.65 -3.58
N ASP A 81 -4.86 -0.98 -4.29
CA ASP A 81 -5.66 0.13 -3.76
C ASP A 81 -6.42 -0.26 -2.49
N PHE A 82 -7.04 -1.44 -2.48
CA PHE A 82 -7.78 -1.96 -1.33
C PHE A 82 -6.88 -2.15 -0.11
N LEU A 83 -5.69 -2.72 -0.30
CA LEU A 83 -4.70 -2.91 0.75
C LEU A 83 -4.19 -1.56 1.27
N MET A 84 -3.77 -0.67 0.35
CA MET A 84 -3.13 0.60 0.67
C MET A 84 -4.09 1.56 1.36
N LYS A 85 -5.32 1.74 0.87
CA LYS A 85 -6.31 2.65 1.47
C LYS A 85 -6.71 2.20 2.88
N LEU A 86 -6.81 0.90 3.13
CA LEU A 86 -7.16 0.40 4.45
C LEU A 86 -6.00 0.49 5.45
N PHE A 87 -4.75 0.79 5.06
CA PHE A 87 -3.73 1.22 6.03
C PHE A 87 -4.16 2.50 6.76
N GLY A 88 -4.86 3.40 6.08
CA GLY A 88 -5.52 4.56 6.69
C GLY A 88 -6.77 4.24 7.52
N MET A 89 -7.05 2.96 7.79
CA MET A 89 -8.19 2.43 8.56
C MET A 89 -9.59 2.74 8.04
N LYS A 90 -9.70 3.54 6.98
CA LYS A 90 -10.96 4.00 6.41
C LYS A 90 -10.84 3.99 4.89
N MET A 91 -11.83 3.42 4.22
CA MET A 91 -11.90 3.39 2.77
C MET A 91 -13.29 3.85 2.29
N ASP A 92 -13.31 4.78 1.34
CA ASP A 92 -14.54 5.24 0.68
C ASP A 92 -14.91 4.28 -0.48
N ILE A 93 -16.06 3.62 -0.35
CA ILE A 93 -16.54 2.64 -1.34
C ILE A 93 -16.96 3.32 -2.65
N PRO A 94 -17.83 4.36 -2.65
CA PRO A 94 -18.15 5.11 -3.86
C PRO A 94 -16.94 5.64 -4.64
N ALA A 95 -15.94 6.19 -3.96
CA ALA A 95 -14.75 6.71 -4.60
C ALA A 95 -13.98 5.60 -5.35
N LEU A 96 -13.84 4.43 -4.73
CA LEU A 96 -13.15 3.29 -5.32
C LEU A 96 -13.95 2.66 -6.46
N GLN A 97 -15.28 2.65 -6.39
CA GLN A 97 -16.15 2.22 -7.49
C GLN A 97 -16.01 3.10 -8.72
N LYS A 98 -15.97 4.42 -8.53
CA LYS A 98 -15.76 5.40 -9.59
C LYS A 98 -14.41 5.19 -10.27
N LYS A 99 -13.34 4.99 -9.48
CA LYS A 99 -11.98 4.68 -9.99
C LYS A 99 -11.96 3.37 -10.77
N SER A 100 -12.66 2.35 -10.27
CA SER A 100 -12.67 1.00 -10.84
C SER A 100 -13.59 0.81 -12.06
N ARG A 101 -14.25 1.87 -12.56
CA ARG A 101 -15.22 1.84 -13.67
C ARG A 101 -16.24 0.69 -13.53
N GLY A 102 -16.74 0.45 -12.31
CA GLY A 102 -17.74 -0.61 -12.03
C GLY A 102 -17.19 -2.03 -11.82
N SER A 103 -15.89 -2.28 -12.03
CA SER A 103 -15.26 -3.59 -11.76
C SER A 103 -15.03 -3.86 -10.27
N PHE A 104 -15.25 -2.85 -9.41
CA PHE A 104 -15.01 -2.92 -7.96
C PHE A 104 -15.65 -4.14 -7.31
N TYR A 105 -16.96 -4.28 -7.48
CA TYR A 105 -17.68 -5.38 -6.85
C TYR A 105 -17.25 -6.72 -7.43
N ARG A 106 -16.98 -6.84 -8.73
CA ARG A 106 -16.59 -8.13 -9.36
C ARG A 106 -15.32 -8.74 -8.75
N PHE A 107 -14.34 -7.92 -8.38
CA PHE A 107 -13.04 -8.42 -7.90
C PHE A 107 -12.85 -8.34 -6.38
N LEU A 108 -13.47 -7.37 -5.70
CA LEU A 108 -13.25 -7.14 -4.27
C LEU A 108 -14.32 -7.69 -3.35
N TRP A 109 -15.53 -7.99 -3.85
CA TRP A 109 -16.64 -8.41 -2.99
C TRP A 109 -16.30 -9.60 -2.08
N PHE A 110 -15.60 -10.59 -2.62
CA PHE A 110 -15.21 -11.79 -1.88
C PHE A 110 -14.23 -11.47 -0.75
N TYR A 111 -13.21 -10.64 -1.04
CA TYR A 111 -12.24 -10.22 -0.02
C TYR A 111 -12.90 -9.39 1.08
N ILE A 112 -13.75 -8.41 0.70
CA ILE A 112 -14.49 -7.60 1.65
C ILE A 112 -15.36 -8.48 2.54
N LEU A 113 -16.09 -9.43 1.96
CA LEU A 113 -16.93 -10.37 2.69
C LEU A 113 -16.11 -11.24 3.65
N ALA A 114 -15.01 -11.83 3.18
CA ALA A 114 -14.13 -12.66 4.01
C ALA A 114 -13.60 -11.87 5.22
N PHE A 115 -13.15 -10.63 5.01
CA PHE A 115 -12.68 -9.76 6.09
C PHE A 115 -13.80 -9.27 7.00
N MET A 116 -15.03 -9.09 6.50
CA MET A 116 -16.19 -8.80 7.35
C MET A 116 -16.53 -10.01 8.25
N ILE A 117 -16.54 -11.22 7.70
CA ILE A 117 -16.78 -12.47 8.46
C ILE A 117 -15.70 -12.68 9.51
N ALA A 118 -14.43 -12.41 9.17
CA ALA A 118 -13.31 -12.45 10.11
C ALA A 118 -13.38 -11.34 11.19
N GLY A 119 -14.35 -10.42 11.10
CA GLY A 119 -14.50 -9.28 12.01
C GLY A 119 -13.40 -8.23 11.83
N ALA A 120 -12.68 -8.25 10.71
CA ALA A 120 -11.62 -7.31 10.37
C ALA A 120 -12.17 -5.98 9.86
N LEU A 121 -13.28 -6.03 9.11
CA LEU A 121 -13.90 -4.87 8.50
C LEU A 121 -15.30 -4.65 9.05
N LYS A 122 -15.68 -3.39 9.20
CA LYS A 122 -17.03 -2.96 9.54
C LYS A 122 -17.50 -1.93 8.53
N TYR A 123 -18.61 -2.23 7.87
CA TYR A 123 -19.26 -1.28 6.98
C TYR A 123 -20.06 -0.24 7.77
N ARG A 124 -19.81 1.04 7.49
CA ARG A 124 -20.56 2.19 7.98
C ARG A 124 -20.74 3.16 6.82
N SER A 125 -21.87 3.07 6.14
CA SER A 125 -22.15 3.81 4.91
C SER A 125 -21.68 5.28 4.98
N PRO A 126 -20.96 5.80 3.96
CA PRO A 126 -20.51 5.13 2.73
C PRO A 126 -19.14 4.41 2.84
N HIS A 127 -18.61 4.25 4.05
CA HIS A 127 -17.22 3.86 4.29
C HIS A 127 -17.07 2.45 4.85
N LEU A 128 -15.93 1.84 4.55
CA LEU A 128 -15.45 0.63 5.20
C LEU A 128 -14.38 1.00 6.23
N HIS A 129 -14.49 0.48 7.44
CA HIS A 129 -13.57 0.77 8.53
C HIS A 129 -12.88 -0.49 9.03
N LEU A 130 -11.59 -0.39 9.34
CA LEU A 130 -10.90 -1.45 10.09
C LEU A 130 -11.39 -1.48 11.54
N THR A 131 -11.64 -2.68 12.04
CA THR A 131 -11.80 -2.91 13.47
C THR A 131 -10.44 -3.02 14.16
N LYS A 132 -10.40 -3.09 15.49
CA LYS A 132 -9.16 -3.37 16.23
C LYS A 132 -8.50 -4.69 15.78
N ARG A 133 -9.32 -5.72 15.52
CA ARG A 133 -8.83 -7.00 14.96
C ARG A 133 -8.36 -6.82 13.52
N GLY A 134 -9.05 -6.01 12.74
CA GLY A 134 -8.65 -5.66 11.38
C GLY A 134 -7.29 -4.99 11.31
N CYS A 135 -7.01 -4.06 12.22
CA CYS A 135 -5.69 -3.41 12.31
C CYS A 135 -4.57 -4.44 12.51
N TYR A 136 -4.77 -5.40 13.41
CA TYR A 136 -3.82 -6.49 13.62
C TYR A 136 -3.62 -7.36 12.35
N LEU A 137 -4.70 -7.71 11.66
CA LEU A 137 -4.61 -8.42 10.39
C LEU A 137 -3.89 -7.59 9.31
N TRP A 138 -4.10 -6.28 9.28
CA TRP A 138 -3.41 -5.38 8.35
C TRP A 138 -1.90 -5.27 8.64
N VAL A 139 -1.50 -5.30 9.92
CA VAL A 139 -0.08 -5.41 10.32
C VAL A 139 0.54 -6.69 9.74
N ILE A 140 -0.17 -7.82 9.83
CA ILE A 140 0.28 -9.09 9.25
C ILE A 140 0.40 -8.98 7.73
N MET A 141 -0.61 -8.43 7.05
CA MET A 141 -0.59 -8.24 5.59
C MET A 141 0.59 -7.36 5.16
N MET A 142 0.90 -6.30 5.92
CA MET A 142 2.06 -5.45 5.63
C MET A 142 3.38 -6.19 5.84
N ARG A 143 3.49 -7.00 6.90
CA ARG A 143 4.67 -7.83 7.12
C ARG A 143 4.92 -8.74 5.92
N GLU A 144 3.89 -9.41 5.41
CA GLU A 144 4.02 -10.28 4.23
C GLU A 144 4.41 -9.48 2.98
N PHE A 145 3.86 -8.26 2.82
CA PHE A 145 4.26 -7.35 1.74
C PHE A 145 5.76 -6.98 1.84
N PHE A 146 6.23 -6.59 3.02
CA PHE A 146 7.65 -6.26 3.22
C PHE A 146 8.57 -7.46 3.08
N ILE A 147 8.15 -8.66 3.48
CA ILE A 147 8.91 -9.89 3.23
C ILE A 147 9.06 -10.12 1.73
N ALA A 148 7.98 -9.97 0.96
CA ALA A 148 8.04 -10.10 -0.50
C ALA A 148 8.98 -9.05 -1.14
N VAL A 149 8.92 -7.79 -0.68
CA VAL A 149 9.84 -6.72 -1.10
C VAL A 149 11.29 -7.05 -0.72
N ASN A 150 11.52 -7.61 0.48
CA ASN A 150 12.85 -7.98 0.92
C ASN A 150 13.44 -9.13 0.09
N ASN A 151 12.64 -10.16 -0.20
CA ASN A 151 13.07 -11.26 -1.07
C ASN A 151 13.40 -10.76 -2.48
N PHE A 152 12.63 -9.79 -2.98
CA PHE A 152 12.92 -9.11 -4.23
C PHE A 152 14.24 -8.30 -4.16
N ARG A 153 14.47 -7.57 -3.07
CA ARG A 153 15.74 -6.87 -2.82
C ARG A 153 16.92 -7.83 -2.84
N ASP A 154 16.80 -8.97 -2.14
CA ASP A 154 17.87 -9.96 -2.07
C ASP A 154 18.12 -10.63 -3.43
N PHE A 155 17.08 -10.82 -4.25
CA PHE A 155 17.23 -11.24 -5.65
C PHE A 155 17.98 -10.20 -6.51
N CYS A 156 17.74 -8.91 -6.28
CA CYS A 156 18.40 -7.83 -7.02
C CYS A 156 19.82 -7.51 -6.53
N ARG A 157 20.30 -8.12 -5.44
CA ARG A 157 21.68 -7.90 -4.98
C ARG A 157 22.66 -8.63 -5.90
N PRO A 158 23.77 -7.99 -6.30
CA PRO A 158 24.85 -8.69 -6.97
C PRO A 158 25.39 -9.79 -6.05
N ARG A 159 25.67 -10.96 -6.62
CA ARG A 159 26.42 -12.03 -5.96
C ARG A 159 27.90 -11.68 -5.89
#